data_AF-G0PJP3-F1
#
_entry.id   AF-G0PJP3-F1
#
_cell.length_a   1.000
_cell.length_b   1.000
_cell.length_c   1.000
_cell.angle_alpha   90.00
_cell.angle_beta   90.00
_cell.angle_gamma   90.00
#
_symmetry.space_group_name_H-M   'P 1'
#
loop_
_entity.id
_entity.type
_entity.pdbx_description
1 polymer ?
#
loop_
_entity_poly.entity_id
_entity_poly.type
_entity_poly.pdbx_seq_one_letter_code
_entity_poly.pdbx_strand_id
1 'polypeptide(L)'
;MLLKSFIFALAVFSISADVCQQIPDSQIYDLSTFFLPTPDIYFGTLPANFNCTYKIKAPANSTYGFSAHVLVDNGLKGANDYAVITDVDGSKTTMTSRAAGPPIRYNVVPGAYITVQIVTKSVLMNSKFKVKVDYHQAKMGPVNQMKTGGEMNFFDLGKLSDGYHYFNTVTFIGTEQIFAYLTDFKDEDFMGCWDCFVMDGTIENHVKIYRTAEIYQYNFLSTTNAITVFSTTGKPFKFTLNPLSEARQFEWDSYYLLDSLRIDSAIEMFSNPQLRATQVVNFDTTGITMAHLAITSDVCKKAVIVSGPPNNSSQLLMDLTTNPEMPHHFDLQYFTVIHQDCTLGFMVY
;
A
#
# COMPACT_ATOMS: atom_id res chain seq x y z
N MET A 1 -20.72 17.34 42.87
CA MET A 1 -20.83 15.95 42.38
C MET A 1 -22.16 15.85 41.66
N LEU A 2 -22.17 16.18 40.36
CA LEU A 2 -23.38 16.27 39.52
C LEU A 2 -23.43 15.03 38.63
N LEU A 3 -24.38 14.16 38.93
CA LEU A 3 -24.68 12.94 38.18
C LEU A 3 -25.29 13.36 36.83
N LYS A 4 -24.50 13.33 35.75
CA LYS A 4 -25.00 13.48 34.38
C LYS A 4 -25.59 12.13 33.94
N SER A 5 -26.92 12.03 33.96
CA SER A 5 -27.66 10.92 33.35
C SER A 5 -27.40 10.90 31.85
N PHE A 6 -26.73 9.86 31.36
CA PHE A 6 -26.67 9.53 29.94
C PHE A 6 -28.02 8.94 29.52
N ILE A 7 -28.76 9.67 28.68
CA ILE A 7 -29.95 9.15 28.01
C ILE A 7 -29.47 8.32 26.82
N PHE A 8 -29.54 6.99 26.93
CA PHE A 8 -29.42 6.08 25.80
C PHE A 8 -30.74 6.11 25.03
N ALA A 9 -30.81 6.89 23.96
CA ALA A 9 -31.94 6.84 23.04
C ALA A 9 -31.78 5.61 22.13
N LEU A 10 -32.44 4.49 22.48
CA LEU A 10 -32.68 3.40 21.55
C LEU A 10 -33.73 3.87 20.53
N ALA A 11 -33.27 4.34 19.39
CA ALA A 11 -34.15 4.57 18.25
C ALA A 11 -34.43 3.22 17.56
N VAL A 12 -35.62 2.67 17.80
CA VAL A 12 -36.13 1.52 17.04
C VAL A 12 -36.62 2.05 15.70
N PHE A 13 -35.77 1.95 14.67
CA PHE A 13 -36.17 2.25 13.30
C PHE A 13 -36.71 0.98 12.63
N SER A 14 -37.99 1.03 12.24
CA SER A 14 -38.56 0.07 11.30
C SER A 14 -37.90 0.23 9.94
N ILE A 15 -37.26 -0.82 9.42
CA ILE A 15 -36.60 -0.82 8.12
C ILE A 15 -37.68 -0.79 7.02
N SER A 16 -37.97 0.39 6.48
CA SER A 16 -38.67 0.53 5.21
C SER A 16 -37.70 0.21 4.07
N ALA A 17 -38.18 -0.56 3.08
CA ALA A 17 -37.38 -1.12 1.98
C ALA A 17 -36.72 -0.10 1.02
N ASP A 18 -36.91 1.21 1.22
CA ASP A 18 -36.53 2.23 0.22
C ASP A 18 -35.35 3.15 0.60
N VAL A 19 -34.89 3.18 1.85
CA VAL A 19 -33.75 4.04 2.24
C VAL A 19 -32.79 3.30 3.17
N CYS A 20 -31.64 2.92 2.64
CA CYS A 20 -30.56 2.32 3.41
C CYS A 20 -29.90 3.38 4.27
N GLN A 21 -30.04 3.27 5.59
CA GLN A 21 -29.41 4.21 6.52
C GLN A 21 -27.88 4.07 6.44
N GLN A 22 -27.23 5.11 5.96
CA GLN A 22 -25.76 5.18 5.93
C GLN A 22 -25.23 5.60 7.29
N ILE A 23 -23.96 5.29 7.55
CA ILE A 23 -23.23 5.86 8.69
C ILE A 23 -23.01 7.36 8.40
N PRO A 24 -23.56 8.29 9.19
CA PRO A 24 -23.35 9.72 8.97
C PRO A 24 -21.91 10.11 9.30
N ASP A 25 -21.29 10.97 8.49
CA ASP A 25 -19.91 11.42 8.71
C ASP A 25 -19.74 12.08 10.10
N SER A 26 -20.77 12.74 10.63
CA SER A 26 -20.78 13.35 11.98
C SER A 26 -20.76 12.35 13.14
N GLN A 27 -21.02 11.07 12.88
CA GLN A 27 -20.97 10.00 13.87
C GLN A 27 -19.67 9.20 13.80
N ILE A 28 -18.81 9.47 12.81
CA ILE A 28 -17.50 8.82 12.69
C ILE A 28 -16.51 9.53 13.61
N TYR A 29 -16.07 8.81 14.65
CA TYR A 29 -15.01 9.24 15.57
C TYR A 29 -14.17 8.04 16.00
N ASP A 30 -13.03 8.30 16.64
CA ASP A 30 -12.12 7.25 17.08
C ASP A 30 -12.80 6.25 18.02
N LEU A 31 -12.57 4.96 17.80
CA LEU A 31 -13.17 3.83 18.52
C LEU A 31 -14.70 3.71 18.39
N SER A 32 -15.33 4.42 17.46
CA SER A 32 -16.75 4.22 17.16
C SER A 32 -17.00 2.91 16.42
N THR A 33 -18.07 2.21 16.80
CA THR A 33 -18.49 0.95 16.16
C THR A 33 -19.91 1.06 15.64
N PHE A 34 -20.14 0.56 14.42
CA PHE A 34 -21.45 0.51 13.77
C PHE A 34 -21.79 -0.90 13.30
N PHE A 35 -23.09 -1.19 13.25
CA PHE A 35 -23.65 -2.43 12.74
C PHE A 35 -24.63 -2.14 11.61
N LEU A 36 -24.45 -2.82 10.48
CA LEU A 36 -25.33 -2.76 9.31
C LEU A 36 -25.73 -4.18 8.91
N PRO A 37 -26.89 -4.39 8.27
CA PRO A 37 -27.92 -3.40 7.97
C PRO A 37 -28.82 -3.05 9.16
N THR A 38 -28.79 -3.86 10.22
CA THR A 38 -29.51 -3.61 11.48
C THR A 38 -28.55 -3.01 12.50
N PRO A 39 -28.96 -1.99 13.29
CA PRO A 39 -28.12 -1.36 14.33
C PRO A 39 -27.94 -2.25 15.58
N ASP A 40 -28.09 -3.56 15.43
CA ASP A 40 -28.01 -4.55 16.50
C ASP A 40 -26.69 -5.32 16.40
N ILE A 41 -26.09 -5.62 17.55
CA ILE A 41 -24.94 -6.51 17.68
C ILE A 41 -25.27 -7.93 17.22
N TYR A 42 -26.56 -8.30 17.28
CA TYR A 42 -27.04 -9.60 16.84
C TYR A 42 -27.29 -9.65 15.32
N PHE A 43 -27.22 -10.86 14.78
CA PHE A 43 -27.59 -11.16 13.40
C PHE A 43 -29.10 -10.92 13.18
N GLY A 44 -29.42 -9.71 12.74
CA GLY A 44 -30.77 -9.31 12.37
C GLY A 44 -31.28 -10.05 11.13
N THR A 45 -32.60 -10.25 11.06
CA THR A 45 -33.25 -10.86 9.89
C THR A 45 -33.53 -9.79 8.84
N LEU A 46 -33.19 -10.08 7.59
CA LEU A 46 -33.47 -9.21 6.45
C LEU A 46 -34.91 -9.40 5.96
N PRO A 47 -35.61 -8.32 5.57
CA PRO A 47 -36.91 -8.44 4.93
C PRO A 47 -36.79 -9.08 3.54
N ALA A 48 -37.91 -9.52 2.97
CA ALA A 48 -37.98 -9.92 1.57
C ALA A 48 -37.89 -8.69 0.64
N ASN A 49 -37.39 -8.87 -0.59
CA ASN A 49 -37.16 -7.78 -1.55
C ASN A 49 -36.24 -6.66 -1.03
N PHE A 50 -35.33 -6.98 -0.11
CA PHE A 50 -34.33 -6.04 0.39
C PHE A 50 -33.28 -5.78 -0.69
N ASN A 51 -32.91 -4.53 -0.93
CA ASN A 51 -31.80 -4.19 -1.82
C ASN A 51 -31.13 -2.93 -1.29
N CYS A 52 -30.03 -3.11 -0.57
CA CYS A 52 -29.31 -2.00 0.03
C CYS A 52 -27.84 -2.02 -0.26
N THR A 53 -27.31 -0.85 -0.63
CA THR A 53 -25.88 -0.62 -0.78
C THR A 53 -25.41 0.34 0.31
N TYR A 54 -24.52 -0.14 1.16
CA TYR A 54 -23.85 0.64 2.20
C TYR A 54 -22.51 1.12 1.68
N LYS A 55 -22.25 2.43 1.74
CA LYS A 55 -20.96 3.03 1.43
C LYS A 55 -20.24 3.34 2.74
N ILE A 56 -19.29 2.48 3.11
CA ILE A 56 -18.52 2.62 4.34
C ILE A 56 -17.29 3.44 4.00
N LYS A 57 -17.32 4.73 4.37
CA LYS A 57 -16.25 5.68 4.10
C LYS A 57 -15.28 5.76 5.27
N ALA A 58 -14.04 6.10 4.98
CA ALA A 58 -13.01 6.46 5.94
C ALA A 58 -12.59 7.92 5.67
N PRO A 59 -13.28 8.91 6.24
CA PRO A 59 -13.04 10.32 5.92
C PRO A 59 -11.62 10.75 6.28
N ALA A 60 -10.99 11.55 5.43
CA ALA A 60 -9.66 12.10 5.66
C ALA A 60 -9.43 13.40 4.90
N ASN A 61 -8.43 14.15 5.35
CA ASN A 61 -7.81 15.28 4.67
C ASN A 61 -6.28 15.14 4.75
N SER A 62 -5.53 16.17 4.36
CA SER A 62 -4.06 16.13 4.35
C SER A 62 -3.38 16.02 5.74
N THR A 63 -4.10 16.23 6.84
CA THR A 63 -3.55 16.29 8.21
C THR A 63 -4.16 15.28 9.17
N TYR A 64 -5.39 14.86 8.92
CA TYR A 64 -6.17 14.01 9.80
C TYR A 64 -7.09 13.10 9.00
N GLY A 65 -7.32 11.88 9.49
CA GLY A 65 -8.34 11.02 8.93
C GLY A 65 -8.71 9.87 9.85
N PHE A 66 -9.56 9.00 9.32
CA PHE A 66 -9.94 7.74 9.96
C PHE A 66 -9.58 6.58 9.06
N SER A 67 -9.37 5.41 9.64
CA SER A 67 -9.47 4.13 8.96
C SER A 67 -10.72 3.39 9.46
N ALA A 68 -11.22 2.46 8.65
CA ALA A 68 -12.31 1.59 9.04
C ALA A 68 -11.93 0.12 8.89
N HIS A 69 -12.28 -0.70 9.88
CA HIS A 69 -12.14 -2.15 9.84
C HIS A 69 -13.53 -2.74 9.72
N VAL A 70 -13.77 -3.42 8.59
CA VAL A 70 -15.08 -3.93 8.25
C VAL A 70 -15.06 -5.45 8.32
N LEU A 71 -15.88 -6.00 9.21
CA LEU A 71 -16.10 -7.44 9.31
C LEU A 71 -17.46 -7.78 8.70
N VAL A 72 -17.46 -8.61 7.67
CA VAL A 72 -18.66 -9.03 6.94
C VAL A 72 -18.95 -10.49 7.21
N ASP A 73 -20.16 -10.78 7.68
CA ASP A 73 -20.58 -12.09 8.15
C ASP A 73 -21.86 -12.53 7.42
N ASN A 74 -21.79 -13.70 6.77
CA ASN A 74 -22.81 -14.19 5.84
C ASN A 74 -23.80 -15.13 6.53
N GLY A 75 -25.07 -14.75 6.57
CA GLY A 75 -26.18 -15.58 7.04
C GLY A 75 -27.30 -15.72 6.02
N LEU A 76 -27.01 -15.53 4.73
CA LEU A 76 -28.00 -15.60 3.66
C LEU A 76 -28.52 -17.04 3.50
N LYS A 77 -29.82 -17.19 3.27
CA LYS A 77 -30.48 -18.49 3.14
C LYS A 77 -31.27 -18.65 1.85
N GLY A 78 -31.74 -17.56 1.26
CA GLY A 78 -32.46 -17.62 -0.01
C GLY A 78 -31.57 -18.09 -1.16
N ALA A 79 -32.16 -18.86 -2.08
CA ALA A 79 -31.45 -19.37 -3.25
C ALA A 79 -30.97 -18.26 -4.20
N ASN A 80 -31.65 -17.12 -4.20
CA ASN A 80 -31.36 -15.96 -5.04
C ASN A 80 -30.90 -14.74 -4.22
N ASP A 81 -30.65 -14.92 -2.92
CA ASP A 81 -30.14 -13.87 -2.06
C ASP A 81 -28.62 -13.82 -2.19
N TYR A 82 -28.07 -12.61 -2.26
CA TYR A 82 -26.64 -12.41 -2.40
C TYR A 82 -26.17 -11.11 -1.77
N ALA A 83 -24.88 -11.03 -1.51
CA ALA A 83 -24.20 -9.78 -1.21
C ALA A 83 -22.99 -9.60 -2.12
N VAL A 84 -22.71 -8.36 -2.51
CA VAL A 84 -21.52 -7.99 -3.28
C VAL A 84 -20.76 -6.94 -2.48
N ILE A 85 -19.53 -7.28 -2.12
CA ILE A 85 -18.59 -6.35 -1.49
C ILE A 85 -17.65 -5.88 -2.60
N THR A 86 -17.54 -4.56 -2.78
CA THR A 86 -16.50 -3.94 -3.61
C THR A 86 -15.52 -3.26 -2.68
N ASP A 87 -14.28 -3.73 -2.70
CA ASP A 87 -13.21 -3.28 -1.81
C ASP A 87 -12.55 -1.98 -2.31
N VAL A 88 -11.59 -1.43 -1.55
CA VAL A 88 -10.91 -0.16 -1.83
C VAL A 88 -10.15 -0.16 -3.16
N ASP A 89 -9.67 -1.32 -3.60
CA ASP A 89 -8.98 -1.54 -4.88
C ASP A 89 -9.94 -1.78 -6.06
N GLY A 90 -11.24 -1.89 -5.79
CA GLY A 90 -12.29 -2.21 -6.76
C GLY A 90 -12.53 -3.70 -6.97
N SER A 91 -11.79 -4.58 -6.30
CA SER A 91 -12.02 -6.03 -6.32
C SER A 91 -13.40 -6.36 -5.74
N LYS A 92 -14.02 -7.43 -6.25
CA LYS A 92 -15.39 -7.82 -5.90
C LYS A 92 -15.45 -9.20 -5.27
N THR A 93 -16.08 -9.27 -4.10
CA THR A 93 -16.42 -10.53 -3.42
C THR A 93 -17.92 -10.72 -3.42
N THR A 94 -18.38 -11.84 -3.97
CA THR A 94 -19.80 -12.20 -3.98
C THR A 94 -20.08 -13.29 -2.95
N MET A 95 -21.02 -13.03 -2.04
CA MET A 95 -21.50 -14.00 -1.05
C MET A 95 -22.91 -14.46 -1.41
N THR A 96 -23.18 -15.75 -1.28
CA THR A 96 -24.50 -16.35 -1.49
C THR A 96 -24.83 -17.26 -0.32
N SER A 97 -26.02 -17.85 -0.28
CA SER A 97 -26.39 -18.87 0.71
C SER A 97 -25.50 -20.12 0.72
N ARG A 98 -24.73 -20.35 -0.34
CA ARG A 98 -23.78 -21.47 -0.45
C ARG A 98 -22.37 -21.11 0.03
N ALA A 99 -22.07 -19.83 0.19
CA ALA A 99 -20.78 -19.35 0.67
C ALA A 99 -20.72 -19.44 2.19
N ALA A 100 -20.49 -20.65 2.71
CA ALA A 100 -20.20 -20.87 4.12
C ALA A 100 -18.73 -20.53 4.42
N GLY A 101 -18.46 -19.84 5.52
CA GLY A 101 -17.09 -19.50 5.91
C GLY A 101 -17.05 -18.56 7.11
N PRO A 102 -15.84 -18.31 7.65
CA PRO A 102 -15.65 -17.30 8.67
C PRO A 102 -15.96 -15.90 8.12
N PRO A 103 -16.21 -14.91 9.00
CA PRO A 103 -16.39 -13.53 8.56
C PRO A 103 -15.16 -13.01 7.81
N ILE A 104 -15.38 -12.28 6.73
CA ILE A 104 -14.31 -11.68 5.91
C ILE A 104 -14.00 -10.28 6.43
N ARG A 105 -12.70 -9.96 6.54
CA ARG A 105 -12.20 -8.66 6.97
C ARG A 105 -11.82 -7.81 5.77
N TYR A 106 -12.16 -6.53 5.83
CA TYR A 106 -11.73 -5.50 4.90
C TYR A 106 -11.18 -4.32 5.69
N ASN A 107 -10.11 -3.71 5.18
CA ASN A 107 -9.52 -2.52 5.77
C ASN A 107 -9.69 -1.35 4.80
N VAL A 108 -10.29 -0.28 5.30
CA VAL A 108 -10.54 0.95 4.55
C VAL A 108 -9.53 1.99 4.99
N VAL A 109 -8.60 2.30 4.09
CA VAL A 109 -7.58 3.33 4.33
C VAL A 109 -8.18 4.74 4.33
N PRO A 110 -7.55 5.70 5.04
CA PRO A 110 -7.97 7.09 5.05
C PRO A 110 -8.17 7.67 3.64
N GLY A 111 -9.30 8.36 3.43
CA GLY A 111 -9.69 8.94 2.14
C GLY A 111 -10.47 7.98 1.23
N ALA A 112 -10.56 6.70 1.58
CA ALA A 112 -11.20 5.67 0.77
C ALA A 112 -12.60 5.28 1.25
N TYR A 113 -13.22 4.36 0.51
CA TYR A 113 -14.45 3.70 0.91
C TYR A 113 -14.53 2.28 0.35
N ILE A 114 -15.36 1.45 0.97
CA ILE A 114 -15.85 0.20 0.37
C ILE A 114 -17.36 0.27 0.19
N THR A 115 -17.91 -0.60 -0.65
CA THR A 115 -19.37 -0.76 -0.77
C THR A 115 -19.80 -2.17 -0.45
N VAL A 116 -20.85 -2.30 0.35
CA VAL A 116 -21.49 -3.58 0.67
C VAL A 116 -22.92 -3.53 0.18
N GLN A 117 -23.20 -4.21 -0.94
CA GLN A 117 -24.55 -4.40 -1.46
C GLN A 117 -25.12 -5.71 -0.92
N ILE A 118 -26.35 -5.67 -0.41
CA ILE A 118 -27.07 -6.84 0.12
C ILE A 118 -28.43 -6.90 -0.57
N VAL A 119 -28.76 -8.04 -1.16
CA VAL A 119 -29.99 -8.26 -1.91
C VAL A 119 -30.69 -9.53 -1.42
N THR A 120 -31.96 -9.40 -1.03
CA THR A 120 -32.88 -10.53 -0.84
C THR A 120 -34.00 -10.48 -1.88
N LYS A 121 -34.49 -11.64 -2.28
CA LYS A 121 -35.61 -11.74 -3.24
C LYS A 121 -36.95 -11.97 -2.54
N SER A 122 -37.99 -12.22 -3.33
CA SER A 122 -39.40 -12.07 -2.95
C SER A 122 -39.92 -13.04 -1.87
N VAL A 123 -39.19 -14.09 -1.56
CA VAL A 123 -39.56 -15.05 -0.51
C VAL A 123 -38.77 -14.74 0.76
N LEU A 124 -39.47 -14.54 1.88
CA LEU A 124 -38.85 -14.36 3.18
C LEU A 124 -38.21 -15.68 3.64
N MET A 125 -36.88 -15.80 3.47
CA MET A 125 -36.12 -17.00 3.79
C MET A 125 -35.39 -16.93 5.14
N ASN A 126 -35.72 -15.93 5.97
CA ASN A 126 -35.01 -15.61 7.21
C ASN A 126 -33.49 -15.42 6.98
N SER A 127 -33.12 -14.88 5.82
CA SER A 127 -31.75 -14.50 5.49
C SER A 127 -31.27 -13.43 6.47
N LYS A 128 -29.99 -13.50 6.81
CA LYS A 128 -29.33 -12.59 7.72
C LYS A 128 -28.02 -12.13 7.13
N PHE A 129 -27.58 -10.95 7.51
CA PHE A 129 -26.27 -10.44 7.11
C PHE A 129 -25.82 -9.43 8.14
N LYS A 130 -24.53 -9.44 8.47
CA LYS A 130 -23.99 -8.53 9.48
C LYS A 130 -22.70 -7.93 8.96
N VAL A 131 -22.62 -6.61 9.08
CA VAL A 131 -21.45 -5.82 8.77
C VAL A 131 -21.12 -5.02 10.03
N LYS A 132 -20.00 -5.35 10.66
CA LYS A 132 -19.45 -4.56 11.76
C LYS A 132 -18.41 -3.60 11.19
N VAL A 133 -18.49 -2.33 11.55
CA VAL A 133 -17.53 -1.30 11.16
C VAL A 133 -16.93 -0.71 12.41
N ASP A 134 -15.62 -0.87 12.60
CA ASP A 134 -14.88 -0.23 13.68
C ASP A 134 -14.00 0.88 13.09
N TYR A 135 -14.15 2.11 13.60
CA TYR A 135 -13.35 3.25 13.17
C TYR A 135 -12.19 3.51 14.12
N HIS A 136 -11.03 3.81 13.54
CA HIS A 136 -9.86 4.25 14.29
C HIS A 136 -9.33 5.53 13.69
N GLN A 137 -8.83 6.42 14.54
CA GLN A 137 -8.10 7.59 14.10
C GLN A 137 -6.86 7.15 13.31
N ALA A 138 -6.54 7.91 12.27
CA ALA A 138 -5.31 7.80 11.51
C ALA A 138 -4.60 9.16 11.48
N LYS A 139 -3.30 9.15 11.72
CA LYS A 139 -2.46 10.33 11.60
C LYS A 139 -1.88 10.37 10.19
N MET A 140 -2.12 11.46 9.47
CA MET A 140 -1.53 11.63 8.15
C MET A 140 -0.07 11.99 8.32
N GLY A 141 0.82 11.24 7.68
CA GLY A 141 2.23 11.57 7.68
C GLY A 141 2.58 12.67 6.68
N PRO A 142 3.87 12.89 6.43
CA PRO A 142 4.34 14.05 5.70
C PRO A 142 3.95 14.01 4.22
N VAL A 143 3.80 15.20 3.65
CA VAL A 143 3.69 15.42 2.21
C VAL A 143 5.02 15.97 1.72
N ASN A 144 5.76 15.15 0.99
CA ASN A 144 7.09 15.48 0.49
C ASN A 144 7.03 15.87 -0.98
N GLN A 145 7.77 16.91 -1.36
CA GLN A 145 8.06 17.16 -2.77
C GLN A 145 9.16 16.21 -3.22
N MET A 146 9.03 15.65 -4.42
CA MET A 146 10.09 14.87 -5.02
C MET A 146 11.31 15.74 -5.27
N LYS A 147 12.45 15.26 -4.81
CA LYS A 147 13.76 15.79 -5.12
C LYS A 147 14.07 15.58 -6.61
N THR A 148 14.82 16.50 -7.18
CA THR A 148 15.27 16.51 -8.58
C THR A 148 16.77 16.74 -8.64
N GLY A 149 17.40 16.55 -9.81
CA GLY A 149 18.79 16.98 -10.02
C GLY A 149 19.84 16.02 -9.45
N GLY A 150 19.57 14.71 -9.45
CA GLY A 150 20.53 13.69 -9.04
C GLY A 150 20.43 13.27 -7.57
N GLU A 151 19.41 13.75 -6.85
CA GLU A 151 19.08 13.23 -5.53
C GLU A 151 18.02 12.12 -5.61
N MET A 152 18.23 11.03 -4.87
CA MET A 152 17.31 9.90 -4.87
C MET A 152 16.13 10.18 -3.94
N ASN A 153 14.93 9.76 -4.35
CA ASN A 153 13.76 9.76 -3.49
C ASN A 153 13.55 8.33 -2.97
N PHE A 154 13.63 8.16 -1.66
CA PHE A 154 13.39 6.89 -1.00
C PHE A 154 12.76 7.15 0.36
N PHE A 155 12.05 6.17 0.89
CA PHE A 155 11.41 6.31 2.19
C PHE A 155 11.21 4.96 2.86
N ASP A 156 11.35 4.95 4.19
CA ASP A 156 10.96 3.83 5.04
C ASP A 156 9.73 4.24 5.86
N LEU A 157 8.58 3.72 5.48
CA LEU A 157 7.32 4.03 6.13
C LEU A 157 7.25 3.48 7.56
N GLY A 158 8.04 2.45 7.88
CA GLY A 158 8.17 1.91 9.23
C GLY A 158 8.67 2.96 10.23
N LYS A 159 9.47 3.94 9.77
CA LYS A 159 9.99 5.04 10.61
C LYS A 159 8.93 6.05 11.04
N LEU A 160 7.73 6.01 10.44
CA LEU A 160 6.61 6.87 10.85
C LEU A 160 5.73 6.23 11.93
N SER A 161 5.94 4.96 12.24
CA SER A 161 5.17 4.23 13.24
C SER A 161 5.28 4.90 14.62
N ASP A 162 4.16 5.42 15.12
CA ASP A 162 4.06 5.92 16.50
C ASP A 162 3.59 4.85 17.49
N GLY A 163 3.27 3.64 17.01
CA GLY A 163 2.79 2.52 17.83
C GLY A 163 1.34 2.63 18.29
N TYR A 164 0.64 3.72 17.94
CA TYR A 164 -0.74 3.98 18.37
C TYR A 164 -1.75 3.93 17.23
N HIS A 165 -1.48 4.62 16.11
CA HIS A 165 -2.39 4.65 14.97
C HIS A 165 -2.25 3.38 14.13
N TYR A 166 -3.31 2.91 13.46
CA TYR A 166 -3.26 1.65 12.72
C TYR A 166 -2.45 1.75 11.41
N PHE A 167 -2.59 2.87 10.69
CA PHE A 167 -1.87 3.12 9.45
C PHE A 167 -0.86 4.24 9.60
N ASN A 168 0.32 4.01 9.03
CA ASN A 168 1.28 5.04 8.68
C ASN A 168 1.08 5.42 7.22
N THR A 169 1.26 6.71 6.90
CA THR A 169 1.13 7.19 5.53
C THR A 169 2.17 8.23 5.19
N VAL A 170 2.54 8.30 3.92
CA VAL A 170 3.38 9.35 3.36
C VAL A 170 2.90 9.67 1.96
N THR A 171 2.91 10.95 1.60
CA THR A 171 2.58 11.39 0.24
C THR A 171 3.83 11.96 -0.42
N PHE A 172 4.06 11.62 -1.67
CA PHE A 172 5.06 12.25 -2.53
C PHE A 172 4.37 12.95 -3.69
N ILE A 173 4.80 14.19 -3.98
CA ILE A 173 4.30 15.00 -5.09
C ILE A 173 5.48 15.35 -5.99
N GLY A 174 5.38 14.99 -7.27
CA GLY A 174 6.34 15.33 -8.31
C GLY A 174 5.81 16.41 -9.25
N THR A 175 6.69 16.88 -10.14
CA THR A 175 6.32 17.76 -11.26
C THR A 175 5.78 17.00 -12.48
N GLU A 176 5.93 15.68 -12.47
CA GLU A 176 5.48 14.74 -13.49
C GLU A 176 5.02 13.43 -12.84
N GLN A 177 4.62 12.44 -13.65
CA GLN A 177 4.27 11.11 -13.16
C GLN A 177 5.46 10.47 -12.41
N ILE A 178 5.13 9.69 -11.39
CA ILE A 178 6.08 9.06 -10.49
C ILE A 178 6.15 7.58 -10.82
N PHE A 179 7.39 7.13 -10.98
CA PHE A 179 7.72 5.73 -11.08
C PHE A 179 8.19 5.25 -9.70
N ALA A 180 7.44 4.34 -9.09
CA ALA A 180 7.72 3.78 -7.78
C ALA A 180 8.13 2.31 -7.87
N TYR A 181 9.15 1.96 -7.09
CA TYR A 181 9.59 0.58 -6.90
C TYR A 181 9.38 0.22 -5.44
N LEU A 182 8.44 -0.69 -5.24
CA LEU A 182 8.21 -1.30 -3.95
C LEU A 182 9.24 -2.40 -3.76
N THR A 183 9.88 -2.41 -2.62
CA THR A 183 11.11 -3.18 -2.47
C THR A 183 10.82 -4.64 -2.17
N ASP A 184 11.55 -5.51 -2.86
CA ASP A 184 11.55 -6.95 -2.65
C ASP A 184 12.18 -7.26 -1.30
N PHE A 185 11.35 -7.59 -0.32
CA PHE A 185 11.85 -8.26 0.87
C PHE A 185 11.79 -9.76 0.58
N LYS A 186 12.96 -10.40 0.55
CA LYS A 186 13.08 -11.85 0.79
C LYS A 186 12.73 -12.24 2.23
N ASP A 187 11.91 -11.44 2.89
CA ASP A 187 11.35 -11.77 4.19
C ASP A 187 10.06 -12.56 3.89
N GLU A 188 9.97 -13.80 4.38
CA GLU A 188 8.75 -14.60 4.26
C GLU A 188 7.54 -13.86 4.89
N ASP A 189 7.79 -12.87 5.76
CA ASP A 189 6.79 -11.97 6.33
C ASP A 189 6.27 -10.89 5.34
N PHE A 190 6.97 -10.60 4.24
CA PHE A 190 6.54 -9.62 3.22
C PHE A 190 5.53 -10.18 2.22
N MET A 191 5.45 -11.51 2.08
CA MET A 191 4.25 -12.16 1.50
C MET A 191 2.95 -11.80 2.27
N GLY A 192 3.07 -11.07 3.39
CA GLY A 192 2.02 -10.76 4.34
C GLY A 192 1.61 -9.28 4.51
N CYS A 193 2.08 -8.29 3.72
CA CYS A 193 1.47 -6.94 3.83
C CYS A 193 0.15 -6.81 3.07
N TRP A 194 -0.82 -7.66 3.44
CA TRP A 194 -2.21 -7.59 2.98
C TRP A 194 -2.88 -6.24 3.29
N ASP A 195 -2.32 -5.51 4.26
CA ASP A 195 -2.80 -4.19 4.69
C ASP A 195 -1.82 -3.06 4.32
N CYS A 196 -1.06 -3.21 3.23
CA CYS A 196 -0.35 -2.10 2.62
C CYS A 196 -1.05 -1.68 1.34
N PHE A 197 -1.10 -0.37 1.11
CA PHE A 197 -1.83 0.21 -0.02
C PHE A 197 -1.03 1.33 -0.68
N VAL A 198 -1.19 1.45 -1.99
CA VAL A 198 -0.68 2.56 -2.79
C VAL A 198 -1.85 3.26 -3.44
N MET A 199 -2.01 4.55 -3.20
CA MET A 199 -2.95 5.42 -3.90
C MET A 199 -2.23 6.17 -5.02
N ASP A 200 -2.77 6.07 -6.23
CA ASP A 200 -2.38 6.94 -7.35
C ASP A 200 -3.02 8.32 -7.15
N GLY A 201 -2.25 9.23 -6.55
CA GLY A 201 -2.66 10.56 -6.17
C GLY A 201 -2.42 10.88 -4.69
N THR A 202 -3.09 11.92 -4.24
CA THR A 202 -3.12 12.36 -2.83
C THR A 202 -4.34 11.76 -2.12
N ILE A 203 -4.37 11.81 -0.79
CA ILE A 203 -5.52 11.37 0.01
C ILE A 203 -6.83 12.02 -0.46
N GLU A 204 -6.78 13.33 -0.74
CA GLU A 204 -7.97 14.12 -1.13
C GLU A 204 -8.30 13.98 -2.62
N ASN A 205 -7.32 13.66 -3.45
CA ASN A 205 -7.46 13.56 -4.89
C ASN A 205 -6.62 12.39 -5.41
N HIS A 206 -7.25 11.21 -5.46
CA HIS A 206 -6.70 9.97 -6.01
C HIS A 206 -7.63 9.39 -7.06
N VAL A 207 -7.06 8.64 -8.01
CA VAL A 207 -7.83 7.98 -9.08
C VAL A 207 -8.08 6.51 -8.79
N LYS A 208 -7.15 5.85 -8.09
CA LYS A 208 -7.23 4.42 -7.79
C LYS A 208 -6.35 4.08 -6.59
N ILE A 209 -6.76 3.04 -5.86
CA ILE A 209 -6.03 2.42 -4.78
C ILE A 209 -5.61 1.02 -5.25
N TYR A 210 -4.39 0.64 -4.93
CA TYR A 210 -3.80 -0.64 -5.25
C TYR A 210 -3.37 -1.30 -3.95
N ARG A 211 -3.59 -2.61 -3.85
CA ARG A 211 -2.91 -3.39 -2.82
C ARG A 211 -1.47 -3.58 -3.26
N THR A 212 -0.53 -3.49 -2.33
CA THR A 212 0.88 -3.75 -2.66
C THR A 212 1.09 -5.15 -3.22
N ALA A 213 0.30 -6.13 -2.78
CA ALA A 213 0.27 -7.48 -3.34
C ALA A 213 -0.08 -7.54 -4.85
N GLU A 214 -0.66 -6.50 -5.44
CA GLU A 214 -0.92 -6.43 -6.89
C GLU A 214 0.26 -5.82 -7.67
N ILE A 215 1.13 -5.08 -6.98
CA ILE A 215 2.19 -4.26 -7.59
C ILE A 215 3.58 -4.58 -7.02
N TYR A 216 3.72 -5.62 -6.18
CA TYR A 216 5.02 -6.00 -5.64
C TYR A 216 5.94 -6.64 -6.69
N GLN A 217 5.36 -7.34 -7.68
CA GLN A 217 6.11 -7.89 -8.82
C GLN A 217 6.24 -6.93 -9.99
N TYR A 218 5.51 -5.81 -9.92
CA TYR A 218 5.40 -4.86 -11.02
C TYR A 218 5.62 -3.45 -10.50
N ASN A 219 6.71 -2.87 -10.95
CA ASN A 219 6.92 -1.43 -11.04
C ASN A 219 5.62 -0.62 -11.09
N PHE A 220 5.41 0.25 -10.10
CA PHE A 220 4.22 1.08 -10.04
C PHE A 220 4.44 2.37 -10.81
N LEU A 221 3.59 2.60 -11.82
CA LEU A 221 3.57 3.85 -12.58
C LEU A 221 2.31 4.63 -12.22
N SER A 222 2.46 5.78 -11.59
CA SER A 222 1.33 6.67 -11.32
C SER A 222 0.78 7.27 -12.61
N THR A 223 -0.53 7.47 -12.69
CA THR A 223 -1.18 8.26 -13.74
C THR A 223 -1.27 9.74 -13.36
N THR A 224 -1.23 10.03 -12.05
CA THR A 224 -1.11 11.39 -11.51
C THR A 224 0.35 11.75 -11.24
N ASN A 225 0.62 12.98 -10.80
CA ASN A 225 1.94 13.40 -10.33
C ASN A 225 2.13 13.20 -8.82
N ALA A 226 1.29 12.39 -8.17
CA ALA A 226 1.38 12.13 -6.74
C ALA A 226 1.18 10.65 -6.42
N ILE A 227 1.80 10.20 -5.34
CA ILE A 227 1.58 8.86 -4.79
C ILE A 227 1.42 8.99 -3.29
N THR A 228 0.41 8.33 -2.74
CA THR A 228 0.26 8.17 -1.28
C THR A 228 0.40 6.71 -0.93
N VAL A 229 1.26 6.41 0.04
CA VAL A 229 1.52 5.03 0.48
C VAL A 229 0.98 4.84 1.89
N PHE A 230 0.42 3.67 2.16
CA PHE A 230 -0.07 3.25 3.47
C PHE A 230 0.56 1.92 3.87
N SER A 231 0.99 1.80 5.12
CA SER A 231 1.33 0.51 5.74
C SER A 231 0.75 0.43 7.13
N THR A 232 0.49 -0.78 7.59
CA THR A 232 0.11 -0.99 8.99
C THR A 232 1.28 -0.73 9.92
N THR A 233 0.95 -0.25 11.11
CA THR A 233 1.93 0.08 12.15
C THR A 233 2.78 -1.12 12.54
N GLY A 234 4.08 -0.89 12.65
CA GLY A 234 5.08 -1.92 12.92
C GLY A 234 5.52 -2.74 11.71
N LYS A 235 5.00 -2.51 10.50
CA LYS A 235 5.48 -3.17 9.28
C LYS A 235 6.53 -2.31 8.56
N PRO A 236 7.73 -2.84 8.26
CA PRO A 236 8.67 -2.17 7.39
C PRO A 236 8.05 -2.09 5.99
N PHE A 237 8.01 -0.89 5.43
CA PHE A 237 7.53 -0.69 4.07
C PHE A 237 8.39 0.37 3.39
N LYS A 238 9.38 -0.11 2.65
CA LYS A 238 10.43 0.68 2.03
C LYS A 238 10.18 0.77 0.53
N PHE A 239 10.57 1.88 -0.09
CA PHE A 239 10.42 2.08 -1.52
C PHE A 239 11.35 3.18 -2.03
N THR A 240 11.62 3.14 -3.33
CA THR A 240 12.29 4.22 -4.07
C THR A 240 11.34 4.80 -5.12
N LEU A 241 11.50 6.09 -5.39
CA LEU A 241 10.67 6.86 -6.30
C LEU A 241 11.57 7.60 -7.29
N ASN A 242 11.17 7.63 -8.55
CA ASN A 242 11.88 8.35 -9.61
C ASN A 242 10.85 9.13 -10.45
N PRO A 243 11.18 10.36 -10.90
CA PRO A 243 10.38 11.01 -11.94
C PRO A 243 10.33 10.12 -13.19
N LEU A 244 9.19 10.05 -13.87
CA LEU A 244 9.01 9.17 -15.03
C LEU A 244 10.05 9.43 -16.14
N SER A 245 10.39 10.69 -16.40
CA SER A 245 11.39 11.06 -17.40
C SER A 245 12.78 10.48 -17.12
N GLU A 246 13.13 10.29 -15.85
CA GLU A 246 14.38 9.67 -15.40
C GLU A 246 14.27 8.14 -15.46
N ALA A 247 13.14 7.59 -15.02
CA ALA A 247 12.95 6.14 -14.95
C ALA A 247 12.87 5.46 -16.33
N ARG A 248 12.19 6.08 -17.30
CA ARG A 248 11.90 5.49 -18.62
C ARG A 248 13.14 5.23 -19.50
N GLN A 249 14.31 5.69 -19.08
CA GLN A 249 15.56 5.51 -19.83
C GLN A 249 16.18 4.13 -19.60
N PHE A 250 15.65 3.35 -18.65
CA PHE A 250 16.21 2.06 -18.22
C PHE A 250 15.15 0.96 -18.23
N GLU A 251 15.58 -0.27 -18.51
CA GLU A 251 14.90 -1.44 -17.97
C GLU A 251 15.38 -1.67 -16.54
N TRP A 252 14.49 -2.06 -15.63
CA TRP A 252 14.81 -2.09 -14.21
C TRP A 252 14.90 -3.52 -13.71
N ASP A 253 16.07 -3.86 -13.14
CA ASP A 253 16.49 -5.24 -12.84
C ASP A 253 16.11 -5.77 -11.46
N SER A 254 15.28 -5.03 -10.72
CA SER A 254 15.02 -5.15 -9.28
C SER A 254 15.93 -4.29 -8.41
N TYR A 255 15.45 -3.99 -7.22
CA TYR A 255 16.04 -3.06 -6.25
C TYR A 255 16.39 -3.80 -4.99
N TYR A 256 17.66 -3.72 -4.58
CA TYR A 256 18.14 -4.40 -3.40
C TYR A 256 18.38 -3.37 -2.31
N LEU A 257 17.65 -3.54 -1.22
CA LEU A 257 17.79 -2.70 -0.05
C LEU A 257 18.73 -3.36 0.94
N LEU A 258 19.69 -2.58 1.40
CA LEU A 258 20.38 -2.90 2.64
C LEU A 258 19.39 -2.62 3.76
N ASP A 259 18.66 -3.65 4.19
CA ASP A 259 18.25 -3.71 5.58
C ASP A 259 19.47 -4.11 6.43
N SER A 260 19.44 -3.84 7.72
CA SER A 260 20.50 -4.20 8.69
C SER A 260 20.90 -5.70 8.73
N LEU A 261 20.27 -6.55 7.91
CA LEU A 261 20.61 -7.94 7.69
C LEU A 261 21.52 -8.04 6.47
N ARG A 262 22.76 -8.46 6.72
CA ARG A 262 23.72 -8.94 5.72
C ARG A 262 22.97 -9.70 4.63
N ILE A 263 22.92 -9.13 3.44
CA ILE A 263 22.53 -9.91 2.29
C ILE A 263 23.73 -10.81 2.02
N ASP A 264 23.73 -12.01 2.59
CA ASP A 264 24.68 -13.08 2.24
C ASP A 264 24.45 -13.59 0.79
N SER A 265 23.60 -12.90 0.01
CA SER A 265 23.29 -13.17 -1.39
C SER A 265 23.87 -12.06 -2.28
N ALA A 266 24.51 -12.44 -3.37
CA ALA A 266 24.89 -11.50 -4.40
C ALA A 266 23.64 -10.86 -5.04
N ILE A 267 23.72 -9.56 -5.30
CA ILE A 267 22.86 -8.83 -6.21
C ILE A 267 23.30 -9.23 -7.62
N GLU A 268 22.48 -10.00 -8.31
CA GLU A 268 22.76 -10.47 -9.66
C GLU A 268 22.05 -9.58 -10.68
N MET A 269 22.80 -9.10 -11.66
CA MET A 269 22.28 -8.34 -12.80
C MET A 269 22.65 -9.09 -14.09
N PHE A 270 21.66 -9.37 -14.92
CA PHE A 270 21.82 -10.18 -16.13
C PHE A 270 22.04 -9.31 -17.36
N SER A 271 22.91 -9.75 -18.26
CA SER A 271 23.21 -9.05 -19.51
C SER A 271 21.95 -8.72 -20.31
N ASN A 272 21.84 -7.46 -20.72
CA ASN A 272 20.77 -6.96 -21.56
C ASN A 272 21.29 -5.85 -22.51
N PRO A 273 20.87 -5.81 -23.78
CA PRO A 273 21.29 -4.78 -24.73
C PRO A 273 20.78 -3.37 -24.40
N GLN A 274 19.70 -3.25 -23.62
CA GLN A 274 19.19 -1.99 -23.10
C GLN A 274 19.93 -1.62 -21.80
N LEU A 275 19.97 -0.32 -21.51
CA LEU A 275 20.51 0.16 -20.24
C LEU A 275 19.64 -0.35 -19.10
N ARG A 276 20.29 -0.93 -18.10
CA ARG A 276 19.63 -1.38 -16.87
C ARG A 276 20.19 -0.68 -15.66
N ALA A 277 19.34 -0.53 -14.64
CA ALA A 277 19.71 0.13 -13.40
C ALA A 277 19.18 -0.60 -12.17
N THR A 278 19.96 -0.56 -11.09
CA THR A 278 19.57 -0.98 -9.74
C THR A 278 20.01 0.09 -8.75
N GLN A 279 19.06 0.62 -7.97
CA GLN A 279 19.38 1.55 -6.88
C GLN A 279 19.65 0.74 -5.61
N VAL A 280 20.71 1.12 -4.91
CA VAL A 280 21.11 0.58 -3.61
C VAL A 280 20.95 1.69 -2.59
N VAL A 281 20.23 1.41 -1.50
CA VAL A 281 19.93 2.39 -0.45
C VAL A 281 20.21 1.76 0.92
N ASN A 282 20.98 2.49 1.74
CA ASN A 282 21.08 2.26 3.18
C ASN A 282 20.08 3.17 3.89
N PHE A 283 18.98 2.60 4.40
CA PHE A 283 17.91 3.40 5.00
C PHE A 283 18.29 3.98 6.37
N ASP A 284 19.32 3.45 7.02
CA ASP A 284 19.65 3.77 8.41
C ASP A 284 20.76 4.79 8.55
N THR A 285 21.75 4.77 7.66
CA THR A 285 22.93 5.63 7.75
C THR A 285 23.61 5.87 6.41
N THR A 286 24.56 6.79 6.38
CA THR A 286 25.59 6.85 5.33
C THR A 286 26.62 5.73 5.52
N GLY A 287 27.23 5.33 4.41
CA GLY A 287 28.21 4.25 4.37
C GLY A 287 27.62 3.01 3.73
N ILE A 288 28.13 2.66 2.56
CA ILE A 288 27.85 1.40 1.87
C ILE A 288 29.18 0.80 1.44
N THR A 289 29.42 -0.46 1.75
CA THR A 289 30.63 -1.13 1.30
C THR A 289 30.30 -2.22 0.30
N MET A 290 30.89 -2.15 -0.89
CA MET A 290 30.85 -3.24 -1.85
C MET A 290 31.93 -4.25 -1.49
N ALA A 291 31.52 -5.42 -0.99
CA ALA A 291 32.39 -6.47 -0.49
C ALA A 291 33.06 -7.26 -1.61
N HIS A 292 32.25 -7.57 -2.63
CA HIS A 292 32.57 -8.47 -3.71
C HIS A 292 31.96 -7.95 -5.00
N LEU A 293 32.69 -8.14 -6.10
CA LEU A 293 32.25 -7.86 -7.45
C LEU A 293 32.73 -9.03 -8.33
N ALA A 294 31.84 -9.53 -9.17
CA ALA A 294 32.16 -10.50 -10.21
C ALA A 294 31.47 -10.09 -11.51
N ILE A 295 32.22 -9.94 -12.59
CA ILE A 295 31.68 -9.80 -13.95
C ILE A 295 31.92 -11.12 -14.66
N THR A 296 30.85 -11.76 -15.12
CA THR A 296 30.90 -13.11 -15.70
C THR A 296 30.61 -13.14 -17.19
N SER A 297 30.23 -12.01 -17.79
CA SER A 297 30.03 -11.91 -19.23
C SER A 297 31.34 -11.63 -19.98
N ASP A 298 31.51 -12.28 -21.14
CA ASP A 298 32.68 -12.09 -22.02
C ASP A 298 32.73 -10.68 -22.61
N VAL A 299 31.56 -10.10 -22.88
CA VAL A 299 31.39 -8.71 -23.28
C VAL A 299 30.79 -7.98 -22.10
N CYS A 300 31.30 -6.79 -21.81
CA CYS A 300 30.67 -5.87 -20.87
C CYS A 300 30.82 -4.44 -21.40
N LYS A 301 29.75 -3.92 -22.02
CA LYS A 301 29.80 -2.63 -22.72
C LYS A 301 29.82 -1.46 -21.75
N LYS A 302 29.09 -1.58 -20.63
CA LYS A 302 29.04 -0.57 -19.57
C LYS A 302 28.68 -1.23 -18.25
N ALA A 303 29.44 -0.96 -17.21
CA ALA A 303 29.07 -1.26 -15.83
C ALA A 303 29.65 -0.16 -14.93
N VAL A 304 28.81 0.69 -14.36
CA VAL A 304 29.24 1.87 -13.60
C VAL A 304 28.38 2.08 -12.37
N ILE A 305 28.95 2.73 -11.35
CA ILE A 305 28.23 3.21 -10.18
C ILE A 305 28.12 4.73 -10.27
N VAL A 306 26.91 5.26 -10.03
CA VAL A 306 26.64 6.69 -10.00
C VAL A 306 25.99 7.14 -8.70
N SER A 307 26.16 8.42 -8.35
CA SER A 307 25.84 9.00 -7.03
C SER A 307 24.36 9.16 -6.68
N GLY A 308 23.44 8.81 -7.57
CA GLY A 308 22.03 9.10 -7.40
C GLY A 308 21.17 8.36 -8.41
N PRO A 309 19.92 8.78 -8.66
CA PRO A 309 19.09 8.20 -9.70
C PRO A 309 19.78 8.31 -11.05
N PRO A 310 19.55 7.37 -11.99
CA PRO A 310 20.37 7.23 -13.19
C PRO A 310 20.06 8.31 -14.25
N ASN A 311 20.15 9.58 -13.90
CA ASN A 311 19.96 10.72 -14.78
C ASN A 311 21.28 11.48 -15.01
N ASN A 312 21.27 12.46 -15.92
CA ASN A 312 22.46 13.23 -16.30
C ASN A 312 23.06 14.10 -15.19
N SER A 313 22.37 14.25 -14.05
CA SER A 313 22.87 15.01 -12.91
C SER A 313 23.68 14.12 -11.94
N SER A 314 23.57 12.80 -12.06
CA SER A 314 24.33 11.86 -11.22
C SER A 314 25.79 11.76 -11.65
N GLN A 315 26.67 11.78 -10.65
CA GLN A 315 28.12 11.75 -10.87
C GLN A 315 28.61 10.30 -10.97
N LEU A 316 29.56 10.05 -11.87
CA LEU A 316 30.27 8.77 -11.94
C LEU A 316 31.13 8.60 -10.68
N LEU A 317 30.87 7.55 -9.91
CA LEU A 317 31.63 7.20 -8.72
C LEU A 317 32.70 6.16 -9.02
N MET A 318 32.36 5.17 -9.84
CA MET A 318 33.25 4.04 -10.15
C MET A 318 32.89 3.41 -11.49
N ASP A 319 33.91 3.01 -12.25
CA ASP A 319 33.78 2.15 -13.41
C ASP A 319 34.09 0.71 -13.00
N LEU A 320 33.13 -0.20 -13.15
CA LEU A 320 33.25 -1.61 -12.77
C LEU A 320 33.91 -2.42 -13.88
N THR A 321 33.91 -1.94 -15.13
CA THR A 321 34.52 -2.63 -16.27
C THR A 321 36.05 -2.72 -16.14
N THR A 322 36.65 -1.85 -15.33
CA THR A 322 38.09 -1.87 -15.04
C THR A 322 38.47 -2.89 -13.97
N ASN A 323 37.50 -3.66 -13.45
CA ASN A 323 37.68 -4.62 -12.35
C ASN A 323 38.36 -3.98 -11.12
N PRO A 324 37.72 -2.98 -10.49
CA PRO A 324 38.29 -2.27 -9.35
C PRO A 324 38.55 -3.20 -8.16
N GLU A 325 39.52 -2.84 -7.32
CA GLU A 325 39.86 -3.59 -6.12
C GLU A 325 38.70 -3.58 -5.10
N MET A 326 38.45 -4.73 -4.48
CA MET A 326 37.40 -4.94 -3.49
C MET A 326 38.02 -5.41 -2.15
N PRO A 327 37.46 -5.04 -0.99
CA PRO A 327 36.22 -4.27 -0.84
C PRO A 327 36.41 -2.77 -1.10
N HIS A 328 35.35 -2.10 -1.57
CA HIS A 328 35.34 -0.65 -1.75
C HIS A 328 34.25 0.02 -0.91
N HIS A 329 34.61 1.11 -0.21
CA HIS A 329 33.71 1.84 0.65
C HIS A 329 33.23 3.15 0.01
N PHE A 330 31.91 3.34 -0.03
CA PHE A 330 31.25 4.56 -0.47
C PHE A 330 30.69 5.30 0.75
N ASP A 331 31.15 6.53 1.01
CA ASP A 331 30.59 7.41 2.05
C ASP A 331 29.31 8.10 1.54
N LEU A 332 28.32 7.28 1.17
CA LEU A 332 27.03 7.70 0.63
C LEU A 332 25.93 6.88 1.27
N GLN A 333 24.73 7.45 1.31
CA GLN A 333 23.53 6.73 1.77
C GLN A 333 22.93 5.86 0.67
N TYR A 334 23.19 6.18 -0.59
CA TYR A 334 22.66 5.47 -1.74
C TYR A 334 23.58 5.63 -2.95
N PHE A 335 23.44 4.72 -3.92
CA PHE A 335 23.98 4.85 -5.27
C PHE A 335 23.13 4.06 -6.26
N THR A 336 23.41 4.22 -7.56
CA THR A 336 22.82 3.37 -8.60
C THR A 336 23.90 2.65 -9.37
N VAL A 337 23.73 1.35 -9.58
CA VAL A 337 24.53 0.56 -10.52
C VAL A 337 23.82 0.59 -11.87
N ILE A 338 24.52 1.00 -12.92
CA ILE A 338 24.02 1.02 -14.30
C ILE A 338 24.85 0.05 -15.12
N HIS A 339 24.21 -0.86 -15.86
CA HIS A 339 24.92 -1.71 -16.81
C HIS A 339 24.24 -1.81 -18.18
N GLN A 340 25.00 -2.29 -19.16
CA GLN A 340 24.56 -2.63 -20.49
C GLN A 340 25.45 -3.74 -21.05
N ASP A 341 24.82 -4.78 -21.59
CA ASP A 341 25.48 -5.97 -22.11
C ASP A 341 26.46 -6.59 -21.10
N CYS A 342 26.16 -6.55 -19.80
CA CYS A 342 27.02 -7.11 -18.75
C CYS A 342 26.23 -8.04 -17.84
N THR A 343 26.77 -9.23 -17.57
CA THR A 343 26.32 -10.05 -16.44
C THR A 343 27.26 -9.83 -15.28
N LEU A 344 26.76 -9.31 -14.16
CA LEU A 344 27.57 -9.00 -12.99
C LEU A 344 26.83 -9.32 -11.69
N GLY A 345 27.60 -9.71 -10.67
CA GLY A 345 27.13 -9.98 -9.32
C GLY A 345 27.92 -9.16 -8.31
N PHE A 346 27.26 -8.54 -7.34
CA PHE A 346 27.96 -7.82 -6.27
C PHE A 346 27.30 -7.98 -4.90
N MET A 347 28.09 -7.86 -3.84
CA MET A 347 27.60 -7.90 -2.46
C MET A 347 27.84 -6.55 -1.80
N VAL A 348 26.86 -6.07 -1.05
CA VAL A 348 26.91 -4.81 -0.29
C VAL A 348 26.55 -5.04 1.17
N TYR A 349 27.13 -4.23 2.06
CA TYR A 349 26.78 -4.17 3.48
C TYR A 349 26.89 -2.75 4.05
#